data_AF-A0A2E3YBP7-F1
#
_entry.id   AF-A0A2E3YBP7-F1
#
_cell.length_a   1.000
_cell.length_b   1.000
_cell.length_c   1.000
_cell.angle_alpha   90.00
_cell.angle_beta   90.00
_cell.angle_gamma   90.00
#
_symmetry.space_group_name_H-M   'P 1'
#
loop_
_entity.id
_entity.type
_entity.pdbx_description
1 polymer ?
#
loop_
_entity_poly.entity_id
_entity_poly.type
_entity_poly.pdbx_seq_one_letter_code
_entity_poly.pdbx_strand_id
1 'polypeptide(L)'
;MDEVGPRAVLTPLHGKVWVGLIWGLSSGADYCNILIRPNGQFALAVMDQGEYRRILDWREASSLEKKSNWNTVRIERRATGLQFLGQRFKNMSSYSTRFWLNGKVGFRINGGSKAEFDYLTVTRP
;
A
#
# COMPACT_ATOMS: atom_id res chain seq x y z
N MET A 1 -15.26 -21.80 -2.34
CA MET A 1 -13.94 -21.79 -2.98
C MET A 1 -13.24 -20.57 -2.41
N ASP A 2 -12.37 -20.79 -1.43
CA ASP A 2 -11.77 -19.67 -0.70
C ASP A 2 -10.82 -18.93 -1.65
N GLU A 3 -11.17 -17.70 -2.02
CA GLU A 3 -10.27 -16.82 -2.76
C GLU A 3 -9.04 -16.56 -1.88
N VAL A 4 -7.96 -17.27 -2.17
CA VAL A 4 -6.65 -17.01 -1.57
C VAL A 4 -6.17 -15.67 -2.14
N GLY A 5 -6.48 -14.60 -1.42
CA GLY A 5 -6.02 -13.25 -1.77
C GLY A 5 -4.49 -13.11 -1.68
N PRO A 6 -3.93 -12.01 -2.21
CA PRO A 6 -2.48 -11.74 -2.22
C PRO A 6 -1.88 -11.62 -0.81
N ARG A 7 -0.75 -12.29 -0.54
CA ARG A 7 -0.10 -12.39 0.79
C ARG A 7 1.26 -11.68 0.81
N ALA A 8 1.56 -10.89 1.85
CA ALA A 8 2.87 -10.27 2.07
C ALA A 8 3.38 -10.57 3.49
N VAL A 9 4.62 -11.07 3.66
CA VAL A 9 5.28 -11.08 4.98
C VAL A 9 6.02 -9.79 5.16
N LEU A 10 5.76 -9.16 6.30
CA LEU A 10 6.55 -8.05 6.75
C LEU A 10 7.45 -8.58 7.85
N THR A 11 8.75 -8.80 7.60
CA THR A 11 9.67 -9.18 8.66
C THR A 11 10.38 -7.93 9.18
N PRO A 12 10.00 -7.43 10.38
CA PRO A 12 10.63 -6.26 10.97
C PRO A 12 11.99 -6.63 11.53
N LEU A 13 13.01 -5.82 11.24
CA LEU A 13 14.13 -5.66 12.15
C LEU A 13 14.05 -4.24 12.71
N HIS A 14 14.21 -4.11 14.02
CA HIS A 14 13.89 -2.97 14.89
C HIS A 14 14.05 -1.55 14.26
N GLY A 15 13.07 -0.64 14.46
CA GLY A 15 13.14 0.78 14.06
C GLY A 15 11.83 1.37 13.49
N LYS A 16 11.87 2.60 12.95
CA LYS A 16 10.79 3.23 12.15
C LYS A 16 10.70 2.59 10.76
N VAL A 17 10.49 1.28 10.70
CA VAL A 17 10.51 0.47 9.49
C VAL A 17 9.12 0.28 8.90
N TRP A 18 9.02 0.12 7.58
CA TRP A 18 7.76 -0.17 6.88
C TRP A 18 8.04 -0.77 5.51
N VAL A 19 7.05 -1.48 4.98
CA VAL A 19 6.97 -1.81 3.55
C VAL A 19 5.86 -1.02 2.90
N GLY A 20 5.96 -0.85 1.59
CA GLY A 20 5.04 -0.10 0.77
C GLY A 20 4.58 -0.90 -0.43
N LEU A 21 3.28 -0.85 -0.71
CA LEU A 21 2.73 -1.21 -2.02
C LEU A 21 2.51 0.08 -2.80
N ILE A 22 3.23 0.24 -3.91
CA ILE A 22 3.13 1.42 -4.76
C ILE A 22 2.36 1.15 -6.04
N TRP A 23 1.61 2.16 -6.48
CA TRP A 23 0.96 2.17 -7.78
C TRP A 23 0.99 3.56 -8.39
N GLY A 24 0.80 3.61 -9.71
CA GLY A 24 0.86 4.86 -10.45
C GLY A 24 2.27 5.42 -10.63
N LEU A 25 3.32 4.61 -10.42
CA LEU A 25 4.70 5.06 -10.52
C LEU A 25 4.99 5.58 -11.93
N SER A 26 5.20 6.88 -12.04
CA SER A 26 5.49 7.58 -13.29
C SER A 26 7.01 7.76 -13.49
N SER A 27 7.41 8.23 -14.67
CA SER A 27 8.81 8.62 -14.95
C SER A 27 9.29 9.79 -14.08
N GLY A 28 8.37 10.66 -13.64
CA GLY A 28 8.65 11.74 -12.70
C GLY A 28 8.71 11.29 -11.23
N ALA A 29 8.69 9.97 -10.97
CA ALA A 29 8.68 9.38 -9.64
C ALA A 29 7.47 9.76 -8.76
N ASP A 30 6.35 10.16 -9.38
CA ASP A 30 5.08 10.29 -8.67
C ASP A 30 4.47 8.90 -8.44
N TYR A 31 3.88 8.65 -7.27
CA TYR A 31 3.21 7.39 -6.95
C TYR A 31 2.28 7.54 -5.76
N CYS A 32 1.29 6.65 -5.66
CA CYS A 32 0.61 6.37 -4.41
C CYS A 32 1.28 5.21 -3.68
N ASN A 33 1.17 5.19 -2.35
CA ASN A 33 1.75 4.13 -1.53
C ASN A 33 0.87 3.82 -0.31
N ILE A 34 0.56 2.55 -0.11
CA ILE A 34 0.09 2.03 1.18
C ILE A 34 1.29 1.51 1.95
N LEU A 35 1.53 2.12 3.11
CA LEU A 35 2.62 1.79 4.01
C LEU A 35 2.09 0.88 5.11
N ILE A 36 2.77 -0.21 5.40
CA ILE A 36 2.41 -1.12 6.49
C ILE A 36 3.59 -1.30 7.42
N ARG A 37 3.31 -1.17 8.72
CA ARG A 37 4.27 -1.34 9.80
C ARG A 37 4.11 -2.71 10.49
N PRO A 38 5.22 -3.22 11.03
CA PRO A 38 5.28 -4.39 11.90
C PRO A 38 4.26 -4.47 13.04
N ASN A 39 3.84 -3.33 13.57
CA ASN A 39 2.99 -3.25 14.75
C ASN A 39 1.49 -3.26 14.38
N GLY A 40 1.15 -3.54 13.11
CA GLY A 40 -0.22 -3.52 12.61
C GLY A 40 -0.74 -2.11 12.29
N GLN A 41 0.15 -1.12 12.22
CA GLN A 41 -0.20 0.21 11.72
C GLN A 41 -0.09 0.28 10.21
N PHE A 42 -0.96 1.07 9.59
CA PHE A 42 -0.84 1.42 8.18
C PHE A 42 -1.05 2.91 7.95
N ALA A 43 -0.58 3.38 6.80
CA ALA A 43 -0.74 4.75 6.33
C ALA A 43 -0.92 4.78 4.81
N LEU A 44 -1.51 5.86 4.31
CA LEU A 44 -1.65 6.14 2.88
C LEU A 44 -0.90 7.42 2.57
N ALA A 45 -0.02 7.38 1.58
CA ALA A 45 0.78 8.52 1.17
C ALA A 45 0.85 8.64 -0.35
N VAL A 46 1.19 9.84 -0.80
CA VAL A 46 1.43 10.16 -2.20
C VAL A 46 2.79 10.86 -2.33
N MET A 47 3.50 10.55 -3.41
CA MET A 47 4.51 11.40 -4.01
C MET A 47 3.87 12.04 -5.22
N ASP A 48 3.76 13.37 -5.21
CA ASP A 48 3.08 14.11 -6.25
C ASP A 48 3.85 15.40 -6.54
N GLN A 49 4.40 15.52 -7.76
CA GLN A 49 5.18 16.68 -8.20
C GLN A 49 6.37 16.97 -7.27
N GLY A 50 7.03 15.91 -6.81
CA GLY A 50 8.18 16.01 -5.89
C GLY A 50 7.80 16.21 -4.42
N GLU A 51 6.52 16.35 -4.09
CA GLU A 51 6.07 16.48 -2.71
C GLU A 51 5.58 15.16 -2.12
N TYR A 52 6.11 14.82 -0.95
CA TYR A 52 5.60 13.70 -0.16
C TYR A 52 4.51 14.16 0.80
N ARG A 53 3.29 13.64 0.64
CA ARG A 53 2.17 13.92 1.54
C ARG A 53 1.57 12.64 2.08
N ARG A 54 1.28 12.64 3.38
CA ARG A 54 0.53 11.55 4.02
C ARG A 54 -0.95 11.91 4.02
N ILE A 55 -1.73 11.19 3.20
CA ILE A 55 -3.19 11.37 3.10
C ILE A 55 -3.87 10.79 4.34
N LEU A 56 -3.30 9.71 4.87
CA LEU A 56 -3.78 9.05 6.07
C LEU A 56 -2.61 8.83 7.00
N ASP A 57 -2.62 9.50 8.15
CA ASP A 57 -1.59 9.24 9.15
C ASP A 57 -1.73 7.83 9.74
N TRP A 58 -0.64 7.38 10.36
CA TRP A 58 -0.53 6.04 10.92
C TRP A 58 -1.70 5.73 11.84
N ARG A 59 -2.39 4.63 11.54
CA ARG A 59 -3.49 4.11 12.35
C ARG A 59 -3.38 2.60 12.45
N GLU A 60 -3.88 2.04 13.53
CA GLU A 60 -3.95 0.59 13.69
C GLU A 60 -5.08 -0.01 12.86
N ALA A 61 -4.84 -1.20 12.33
CA ALA A 61 -5.88 -2.08 11.81
C ALA A 61 -5.82 -3.41 12.55
N SER A 62 -6.94 -3.84 13.13
CA SER A 62 -7.05 -5.13 13.81
C SER A 62 -6.88 -6.32 12.86
N SER A 63 -7.16 -6.13 11.57
CA SER A 63 -6.99 -7.12 10.51
C SER A 63 -5.55 -7.30 10.04
N LEU A 64 -4.61 -6.48 10.54
CA LEU A 64 -3.19 -6.62 10.20
C LEU A 64 -2.50 -7.47 11.26
N GLU A 65 -1.90 -8.55 10.79
CA GLU A 65 -0.99 -9.35 11.57
C GLU A 65 0.26 -8.55 11.94
N LYS A 66 0.70 -8.73 13.19
CA LYS A 66 1.86 -8.05 13.76
C LYS A 66 3.11 -8.92 13.67
N LYS A 67 4.29 -8.33 13.86
CA LYS A 67 5.60 -9.00 13.79
C LYS A 67 5.81 -9.61 12.40
N SER A 68 6.50 -10.75 12.31
CA SER A 68 6.92 -11.40 11.05
C SER A 68 5.85 -12.33 10.45
N ASN A 69 4.58 -11.93 10.51
CA ASN A 69 3.46 -12.73 10.02
C ASN A 69 3.00 -12.28 8.62
N TRP A 70 2.42 -13.23 7.87
CA TRP A 70 1.80 -12.96 6.57
C TRP A 70 0.53 -12.12 6.73
N ASN A 71 0.43 -11.06 5.93
CA ASN A 71 -0.74 -10.22 5.79
C ASN A 71 -1.33 -10.39 4.39
N THR A 72 -2.63 -10.66 4.30
CA THR A 72 -3.32 -10.66 3.00
C THR A 72 -3.90 -9.28 2.74
N VAL A 73 -3.44 -8.59 1.69
CA VAL A 73 -3.78 -7.18 1.47
C VAL A 73 -4.24 -6.91 0.05
N ARG A 74 -5.40 -6.26 -0.08
CA ARG A 74 -6.00 -5.91 -1.37
C ARG A 74 -6.18 -4.40 -1.45
N ILE A 75 -5.74 -3.83 -2.57
CA ILE A 75 -5.91 -2.42 -2.88
C ILE A 75 -6.86 -2.35 -4.08
N GLU A 76 -8.00 -1.67 -3.93
CA GLU A 76 -9.00 -1.58 -5.00
C GLU A 76 -9.40 -0.14 -5.29
N ARG A 77 -9.49 0.20 -6.58
CA ARG A 77 -10.17 1.42 -7.01
C ARG A 77 -11.68 1.20 -6.95
N ARG A 78 -12.41 2.10 -6.29
CA ARG A 78 -13.89 2.09 -6.20
C ARG A 78 -14.44 3.46 -6.59
N ALA A 79 -14.86 3.61 -7.85
CA ALA A 79 -15.25 4.89 -8.46
C ALA A 79 -14.15 5.97 -8.31
N THR A 80 -14.38 7.00 -7.50
CA THR A 80 -13.43 8.08 -7.18
C THR A 80 -12.61 7.83 -5.91
N GLY A 81 -12.75 6.65 -5.31
CA GLY A 81 -12.14 6.28 -4.03
C GLY A 81 -11.20 5.10 -4.11
N LEU A 82 -10.59 4.81 -2.97
CA LEU A 82 -9.72 3.66 -2.71
C LEU A 82 -10.37 2.78 -1.64
N GLN A 83 -10.25 1.46 -1.76
CA GLN A 83 -10.53 0.52 -0.68
C GLN A 83 -9.27 -0.24 -0.32
N PHE A 84 -8.99 -0.33 0.99
CA PHE A 84 -7.87 -1.06 1.56
C PHE A 84 -8.27 -1.64 2.91
N LEU A 85 -7.99 -2.93 3.15
CA LEU A 85 -8.41 -3.67 4.36
C LEU A 85 -9.92 -3.51 4.68
N GLY A 86 -10.76 -3.51 3.65
CA GLY A 86 -12.19 -3.29 3.80
C GLY A 86 -12.60 -1.83 4.06
N GLN A 87 -11.69 -0.94 4.45
CA GLN A 87 -11.96 0.48 4.67
C GLN A 87 -12.03 1.25 3.34
N ARG A 88 -13.07 2.07 3.15
CA ARG A 88 -13.21 2.99 2.01
C ARG A 88 -12.64 4.37 2.34
N PHE A 89 -11.74 4.85 1.49
CA PHE A 89 -11.18 6.19 1.52
C PHE A 89 -11.83 7.02 0.40
N LYS A 90 -12.68 7.97 0.81
CA LYS A 90 -13.37 8.91 -0.08
C LYS A 90 -12.43 10.06 -0.47
N ASN A 91 -12.79 10.82 -1.50
CA ASN A 91 -12.09 12.03 -1.97
C ASN A 91 -10.64 11.79 -2.42
N MET A 92 -10.34 10.58 -2.91
CA MET A 92 -9.08 10.30 -3.61
C MET A 92 -9.13 10.73 -5.08
N SER A 93 -10.17 11.46 -5.53
CA SER A 93 -10.44 11.75 -6.94
C SER A 93 -9.26 12.39 -7.67
N SER A 94 -8.62 13.39 -7.06
CA SER A 94 -7.43 14.08 -7.60
C SER A 94 -6.25 13.15 -7.84
N TYR A 95 -6.11 12.12 -7.01
CA TYR A 95 -5.07 11.09 -7.12
C TYR A 95 -5.53 9.89 -7.97
N SER A 96 -6.81 9.57 -7.94
CA SER A 96 -7.34 8.27 -8.36
C SER A 96 -7.48 8.09 -9.87
N THR A 97 -7.58 9.16 -10.65
CA THR A 97 -7.63 9.01 -12.11
C THR A 97 -6.22 8.87 -12.68
N ARG A 98 -5.30 9.75 -12.26
CA ARG A 98 -3.93 9.78 -12.78
C ARG A 98 -3.11 8.55 -12.38
N PHE A 99 -3.14 8.16 -11.10
CA PHE A 99 -2.32 7.06 -10.60
C PHE A 99 -2.85 5.66 -10.92
N TRP A 100 -4.11 5.53 -11.33
CA TRP A 100 -4.71 4.21 -11.59
C TRP A 100 -4.80 3.86 -13.06
N LEU A 101 -4.84 4.86 -13.93
CA LEU A 101 -4.89 4.63 -15.37
C LEU A 101 -3.50 4.41 -15.98
N ASN A 102 -2.45 4.96 -15.35
CA ASN A 102 -1.10 4.97 -15.91
C ASN A 102 -0.05 4.56 -14.87
N GLY A 103 1.12 4.14 -15.34
CA GLY A 103 2.30 3.90 -14.51
C GLY A 103 2.53 2.44 -14.13
N LYS A 104 3.51 2.24 -13.24
CA LYS A 104 3.95 0.93 -12.76
C LYS A 104 3.39 0.65 -11.37
N VAL A 105 3.26 -0.64 -11.05
CA VAL A 105 3.03 -1.12 -9.68
C VAL A 105 4.32 -1.74 -9.15
N GLY A 106 4.50 -1.73 -7.85
CA GLY A 106 5.70 -2.31 -7.26
C GLY A 106 5.69 -2.27 -5.74
N PHE A 107 6.84 -2.63 -5.19
CA PHE A 107 7.07 -2.66 -3.75
C PHE A 107 8.11 -1.61 -3.37
N ARG A 108 7.98 -1.06 -2.16
CA ARG A 108 8.94 -0.14 -1.56
C ARG A 108 9.30 -0.62 -0.17
N ILE A 109 10.56 -0.49 0.21
CA ILE A 109 11.07 -0.91 1.52
C ILE A 109 11.87 0.22 2.13
N ASN A 110 11.80 0.38 3.45
CA ASN A 110 12.47 1.47 4.17
C ASN A 110 13.15 0.99 5.45
N GLY A 111 14.21 1.70 5.86
CA GLY A 111 14.82 1.53 7.18
C GLY A 111 15.50 0.17 7.40
N GLY A 112 16.01 -0.47 6.34
CA GLY A 112 16.65 -1.79 6.47
C GLY A 112 15.67 -2.95 6.68
N SER A 113 14.39 -2.75 6.38
CA SER A 113 13.36 -3.81 6.40
C SER A 113 13.75 -4.99 5.52
N LYS A 114 13.44 -6.21 5.98
CA LYS A 114 13.34 -7.39 5.13
C LYS A 114 11.86 -7.63 4.81
N ALA A 115 11.56 -7.93 3.55
CA ALA A 115 10.19 -8.13 3.11
C ALA A 115 10.12 -9.30 2.13
N GLU A 116 9.09 -10.12 2.27
CA GLU A 116 8.77 -11.19 1.34
C GLU A 116 7.37 -10.92 0.77
N PHE A 117 7.24 -11.10 -0.54
CA PHE A 117 6.00 -10.86 -1.26
C PHE A 117 5.67 -12.12 -2.05
N ASP A 118 4.44 -12.61 -1.90
CA ASP A 118 4.00 -13.84 -2.56
C ASP A 118 2.57 -13.68 -3.10
N TYR A 119 2.23 -14.42 -4.16
CA TYR A 119 0.93 -14.39 -4.83
C TYR A 119 0.47 -12.97 -5.24
N LEU A 120 1.29 -12.24 -6.01
CA LEU A 120 0.89 -10.94 -6.55
C LEU A 120 -0.08 -11.11 -7.74
N THR A 121 -1.30 -10.60 -7.59
CA THR A 121 -2.25 -10.43 -8.69
C THR A 121 -2.42 -8.95 -9.00
N VAL A 122 -2.30 -8.58 -10.28
CA VAL A 122 -2.53 -7.22 -10.77
C VAL A 122 -3.57 -7.28 -11.87
N THR A 123 -4.75 -6.73 -11.60
CA THR A 123 -5.82 -6.60 -12.59
C THR A 123 -5.96 -5.13 -12.96
N ARG A 124 -5.94 -4.84 -14.25
CA ARG A 124 -6.30 -3.52 -14.80
C ARG A 124 -7.67 -3.65 -15.47
N PRO A 125 -8.48 -2.57 -15.51
CA PRO A 125 -9.66 -2.52 -16.38
C PRO A 125 -9.31 -2.83 -17.83
#